data_AF-A0A7R9YA79-F1
#
_entry.id   AF-A0A7R9YA79-F1
#
_cell.length_a   1.000
_cell.length_b   1.000
_cell.length_c   1.000
_cell.angle_alpha   90.00
_cell.angle_beta   90.00
_cell.angle_gamma   90.00
#
_symmetry.space_group_name_H-M   'P 1'
#
loop_
_entity.id
_entity.type
_entity.pdbx_description
1 polymer ?
#
loop_
_entity_poly.entity_id
_entity_poly.type
_entity_poly.pdbx_seq_one_letter_code
_entity_poly.pdbx_strand_id
1 'polypeptide(L)'
;KRFALHLRAFGVSPGAVDMASGFSINGGESRCFAFVKTYVDCLRKANTEEKLGECFDYRDDYFECLHHKEEFRRIAAINKEIERQKAAKAAAGSPAAASAGH
;
A
#
# COMPACT_ATOMS: atom_id res chain seq x y z
N LYS A 1 6.96 36.81 26.82
CA LYS A 1 6.54 35.84 27.87
C LYS A 1 5.02 35.58 27.93
N ARG A 2 4.14 36.54 27.55
CA ARG A 2 2.67 36.33 27.55
C ARG A 2 2.13 35.56 26.32
N PHE A 3 2.77 35.68 25.16
CA PHE A 3 2.34 35.00 23.93
C PHE A 3 2.45 33.46 23.98
N ALA A 4 3.41 32.93 24.75
CA ALA A 4 3.63 31.49 24.88
C ALA A 4 2.56 30.77 25.73
N LEU A 5 1.74 31.50 26.49
CA LEU A 5 0.73 30.92 27.38
C LEU A 5 -0.62 30.68 26.67
N HIS A 6 -0.88 31.35 25.54
CA HIS A 6 -2.13 31.18 24.81
C HIS A 6 -2.14 29.95 23.88
N LEU A 7 -0.98 29.45 23.43
CA LEU A 7 -0.93 28.22 22.65
C LEU A 7 -1.20 26.95 23.48
N ARG A 8 -1.15 27.00 24.82
CA ARG A 8 -1.49 25.85 25.70
C ARG A 8 -2.99 25.73 26.02
N ALA A 9 -3.80 26.74 25.69
CA ALA A 9 -5.22 26.78 26.07
C ALA A 9 -6.13 26.03 25.08
N PHE A 10 -5.71 25.90 23.82
CA PHE A 10 -6.31 24.93 22.89
C PHE A 10 -5.50 23.65 23.05
N GLY A 11 -6.09 22.58 23.57
CA GLY A 11 -5.45 21.28 23.83
C GLY A 11 -4.94 20.53 22.58
N VAL A 12 -4.39 21.22 21.59
CA VAL A 12 -3.77 20.66 20.41
C VAL A 12 -2.30 20.42 20.72
N SER A 13 -2.00 19.20 21.16
CA SER A 13 -0.62 18.69 21.18
C SER A 13 -0.06 18.69 19.74
N PRO A 14 1.12 19.29 19.47
CA PRO A 14 1.71 19.33 18.12
C PRO A 14 2.21 17.97 17.58
N GLY A 15 1.78 16.85 18.15
CA GLY A 15 2.27 15.51 17.82
C GLY A 15 1.19 14.44 17.67
N ALA A 16 -0.10 14.81 17.79
CA ALA A 16 -1.20 13.87 17.60
C ALA A 16 -1.71 13.98 16.17
N VAL A 17 -0.95 13.41 15.22
CA VAL A 17 -1.53 12.96 13.94
C VAL A 17 -2.34 11.72 14.28
N ASP A 18 -3.52 11.90 14.84
CA ASP A 18 -4.44 10.80 15.10
C ASP A 18 -5.02 10.40 13.73
N MET A 19 -4.24 9.58 13.03
CA MET A 19 -4.65 8.95 11.79
C MET A 19 -5.82 8.04 12.16
N ALA A 20 -7.05 8.51 11.96
CA ALA A 20 -8.29 7.76 12.18
C ALA A 20 -8.32 6.41 11.44
N SER A 21 -7.37 6.17 10.53
CA SER A 21 -7.13 4.95 9.79
C SER A 21 -6.39 3.84 10.56
N GLY A 22 -5.96 4.09 11.80
CA GLY A 22 -5.42 3.06 12.70
C GLY A 22 -6.49 2.13 13.31
N PHE A 23 -7.73 2.60 13.45
CA PHE A 23 -8.81 1.85 14.09
C PHE A 23 -9.84 1.37 13.05
N SER A 24 -10.30 0.13 13.23
CA SER A 24 -11.35 -0.49 12.44
C SER A 24 -12.74 0.02 12.85
N ILE A 25 -13.73 -0.13 11.97
CA ILE A 25 -15.14 0.20 12.23
C ILE A 25 -15.71 -0.50 13.46
N ASN A 26 -15.11 -1.63 13.86
CA ASN A 26 -15.51 -2.42 15.02
C ASN A 26 -14.73 -2.02 16.31
N GLY A 27 -13.95 -0.94 16.28
CA GLY A 27 -13.16 -0.47 17.42
C GLY A 27 -11.86 -1.25 17.69
N GLY A 28 -11.57 -2.30 16.91
CA GLY A 28 -10.29 -3.02 16.93
C GLY A 28 -9.23 -2.39 16.02
N GLU A 29 -8.05 -3.00 15.97
CA GLU A 29 -7.00 -2.59 15.01
C GLU A 29 -7.48 -2.72 13.56
N SER A 30 -7.12 -1.77 12.70
CA SER A 30 -7.42 -1.86 11.27
C SER A 30 -6.56 -2.94 10.59
N ARG A 31 -7.02 -3.46 9.43
CA ARG A 31 -6.27 -4.48 8.65
C ARG A 31 -4.84 -4.06 8.32
N CYS A 32 -4.59 -2.75 8.22
CA CYS A 32 -3.29 -2.17 7.88
C CYS A 32 -2.62 -1.51 9.10
N PHE A 33 -3.05 -1.83 10.32
CA PHE A 33 -2.54 -1.20 11.54
C PHE A 33 -1.02 -1.36 11.72
N ALA A 34 -0.48 -2.53 11.38
CA ALA A 34 0.97 -2.77 11.46
C ALA A 34 1.79 -1.84 10.56
N PHE A 35 1.28 -1.51 9.37
CA PHE A 35 1.94 -0.62 8.42
C PHE A 35 1.88 0.84 8.87
N VAL A 36 0.70 1.32 9.28
CA VAL A 36 0.57 2.70 9.79
C VAL A 36 1.38 2.90 11.08
N LYS A 37 1.45 1.89 11.94
CA LYS A 37 2.28 1.93 13.15
C LYS A 37 3.75 2.10 12.79
N THR A 38 4.26 1.32 11.84
CA THR A 38 5.66 1.40 11.38
C THR A 38 5.96 2.77 10.77
N TYR A 39 5.06 3.28 9.92
CA TYR A 39 5.19 4.61 9.33
C TYR A 39 5.23 5.72 10.40
N VAL A 40 4.29 5.71 11.35
CA VAL A 40 4.24 6.70 12.44
C VAL A 40 5.47 6.59 13.35
N ASP A 41 5.95 5.37 13.63
CA ASP A 41 7.16 5.17 14.42
C ASP A 41 8.42 5.68 13.69
N CYS A 42 8.45 5.64 12.36
CA CYS A 42 9.48 6.30 11.56
C CYS A 42 9.38 7.82 11.68
N LEU A 43 8.18 8.38 11.45
CA LEU A 43 7.95 9.83 11.54
C LEU A 43 8.34 10.40 12.91
N ARG A 44 8.06 9.68 14.01
CA ARG A 44 8.45 10.08 15.37
C ARG A 44 9.95 10.20 15.59
N LYS A 45 10.76 9.47 14.80
CA LYS A 45 12.23 9.47 14.88
C LYS A 45 12.87 10.45 13.88
N ALA A 46 12.10 10.93 12.91
CA ALA A 46 12.55 11.88 11.92
C ALA A 46 12.51 13.30 12.50
N ASN A 47 13.68 13.90 12.66
CA ASN A 47 13.84 15.24 13.26
C ASN A 47 14.20 16.31 12.21
N THR A 48 14.39 15.90 10.96
CA THR A 48 14.82 16.74 9.84
C THR A 48 14.08 16.31 8.57
N GLU A 49 13.97 17.22 7.60
CA GLU A 49 13.30 16.95 6.31
C GLU A 49 13.93 15.78 5.53
N GLU A 50 15.26 15.66 5.55
CA GLU A 50 15.95 14.53 4.92
C GLU A 50 15.55 13.18 5.54
N LYS A 51 15.38 13.13 6.86
CA LYS A 51 14.93 11.92 7.56
C LYS A 51 13.44 11.63 7.37
N LEU A 52 12.63 12.64 7.04
CA LEU A 52 11.23 12.42 6.66
C LEU A 52 11.13 11.69 5.32
N GLY A 53 12.05 11.98 4.39
CA GLY A 53 12.15 11.28 3.10
C GLY A 53 12.40 9.78 3.26
N GLU A 54 13.18 9.37 4.26
CA GLU A 54 13.43 7.96 4.59
C GLU A 54 12.15 7.21 5.02
N CYS A 55 11.12 7.93 5.49
CA CYS A 55 9.86 7.33 5.89
C CYS A 55 8.88 7.09 4.73
N PHE A 56 9.23 7.48 3.49
CA PHE A 56 8.34 7.32 2.34
C PHE A 56 8.15 5.87 1.92
N ASP A 57 9.12 4.99 2.13
CA ASP A 57 8.95 3.56 1.84
C ASP A 57 7.86 2.96 2.74
N TYR A 58 7.88 3.27 4.04
CA TYR A 58 6.83 2.82 4.98
C TYR A 58 5.46 3.44 4.68
N ARG A 59 5.44 4.67 4.15
CA ARG A 59 4.22 5.32 3.68
C ARG A 59 3.65 4.55 2.49
N ASP A 60 4.51 4.17 1.55
CA ASP A 60 4.09 3.49 0.33
C ASP A 60 3.56 2.07 0.63
N ASP A 61 4.19 1.34 1.56
CA ASP A 61 3.66 0.06 2.09
C ASP A 61 2.27 0.23 2.72
N TYR A 62 2.08 1.31 3.47
CA TYR A 62 0.78 1.61 4.06
C TYR A 62 -0.30 1.91 3.01
N PHE A 63 0.01 2.68 1.98
CA PHE A 63 -0.91 2.95 0.87
C PHE A 63 -1.15 1.73 -0.01
N GLU A 64 -0.15 0.87 -0.17
CA GLU A 64 -0.28 -0.42 -0.85
C GLU A 64 -1.32 -1.27 -0.11
N CYS A 65 -1.19 -1.44 1.21
CA CYS A 65 -2.17 -2.20 1.99
C CYS A 65 -3.60 -1.62 1.93
N LEU A 66 -3.75 -0.29 1.84
CA LEU A 66 -5.07 0.33 1.77
C LEU A 66 -5.75 0.17 0.41
N HIS A 67 -4.97 0.18 -0.67
CA HIS A 67 -5.51 0.30 -2.03
C HIS A 67 -5.18 -0.87 -2.95
N HIS A 68 -4.28 -1.76 -2.54
CA HIS A 68 -3.85 -2.96 -3.25
C HIS A 68 -3.46 -2.71 -4.72
N LYS A 69 -2.94 -1.51 -5.03
CA LYS A 69 -2.71 -1.09 -6.43
C LYS A 69 -1.65 -1.94 -7.12
N GLU A 70 -0.58 -2.28 -6.40
CA GLU A 70 0.51 -3.10 -6.92
C GLU A 70 0.07 -4.57 -7.01
N GLU A 71 -0.62 -5.07 -5.98
CA GLU A 71 -1.20 -6.41 -5.98
C GLU A 71 -2.15 -6.63 -7.17
N PHE A 72 -3.10 -5.71 -7.40
CA PHE A 72 -4.02 -5.80 -8.54
C PHE A 72 -3.29 -5.76 -9.88
N ARG A 73 -2.26 -4.92 -10.02
CA ARG A 73 -1.42 -4.89 -11.24
C ARG A 73 -0.72 -6.22 -11.47
N ARG A 74 -0.16 -6.81 -10.41
CA ARG A 74 0.51 -8.12 -10.48
C ARG A 74 -0.46 -9.23 -10.88
N ILE A 75 -1.63 -9.30 -10.24
CA ILE A 75 -2.65 -10.30 -10.55
C ILE A 75 -3.12 -10.15 -12.00
N ALA A 76 -3.35 -8.91 -12.47
CA ALA A 76 -3.74 -8.66 -13.85
C ALA A 76 -2.67 -9.15 -14.85
N ALA A 77 -1.39 -8.90 -14.56
CA ALA A 77 -0.29 -9.37 -15.40
C ALA A 77 -0.19 -10.92 -15.43
N ILE A 78 -0.35 -11.57 -14.27
CA ILE A 78 -0.35 -13.03 -14.16
C ILE A 78 -1.53 -13.62 -14.95
N ASN A 79 -2.73 -13.10 -14.77
CA ASN A 79 -3.91 -13.58 -15.46
C ASN A 79 -3.79 -13.42 -16.98
N LYS A 80 -3.26 -12.28 -17.44
CA LYS A 80 -2.98 -12.05 -18.87
C LYS A 80 -2.04 -13.11 -19.44
N GLU A 81 -0.98 -13.45 -18.71
CA GLU A 81 -0.05 -14.49 -19.13
C GLU A 81 -0.67 -15.89 -19.11
N ILE A 82 -1.48 -16.20 -18.10
CA ILE A 82 -2.25 -17.46 -18.03
C ILE A 82 -3.13 -17.61 -19.27
N GLU A 83 -3.86 -16.57 -19.67
CA GLU A 83 -4.70 -16.61 -20.86
C GLU A 83 -3.88 -16.75 -22.15
N ARG A 84 -2.73 -16.08 -22.26
CA ARG A 84 -1.80 -16.26 -23.39
C ARG A 84 -1.34 -17.71 -23.52
N GLN A 85 -0.97 -18.33 -22.40
CA GLN A 85 -0.52 -19.72 -22.35
C GLN A 85 -1.65 -20.70 -22.66
N LYS A 86 -2.86 -20.45 -22.17
CA LYS A 86 -4.05 -21.27 -22.51
C LYS A 86 -4.34 -21.22 -24.01
N ALA A 87 -4.31 -20.04 -24.62
CA ALA A 87 -4.52 -19.87 -26.06
C ALA A 87 -3.44 -20.58 -26.89
N ALA A 88 -2.16 -20.45 -26.48
CA ALA A 88 -1.05 -21.15 -27.15
C ALA A 88 -1.19 -22.68 -27.06
N LYS A 89 -1.58 -23.21 -25.90
CA LYS A 89 -1.85 -24.65 -25.73
C LYS A 89 -3.03 -25.12 -26.56
N ALA A 90 -4.11 -24.35 -26.65
CA ALA A 90 -5.27 -24.68 -27.48
C ALA A 90 -4.93 -24.67 -28.99
N ALA A 91 -4.11 -23.73 -29.43
CA ALA A 91 -3.60 -23.67 -30.80
C ALA A 91 -2.67 -24.84 -31.11
N ALA A 92 -1.76 -25.20 -30.20
CA ALA A 92 -0.85 -26.34 -30.36
C ALA A 92 -1.57 -27.71 -30.29
N GLY A 93 -2.68 -27.80 -29.55
CA GLY A 93 -3.51 -29.00 -29.45
C GLY A 93 -4.58 -29.14 -30.52
N SER A 94 -4.78 -28.13 -31.38
CA SER A 94 -5.75 -28.21 -32.48
C SER A 94 -5.15 -28.99 -33.67
N PRO A 95 -5.81 -30.07 -34.15
CA PRO A 95 -5.29 -30.92 -35.23
C PRO A 95 -5.22 -30.26 -36.62
N ALA A 96 -5.49 -28.95 -36.74
CA ALA A 96 -5.42 -28.21 -37.99
C ALA A 96 -3.99 -28.10 -38.56
N ALA A 97 -2.95 -28.41 -37.79
CA ALA A 97 -1.56 -28.46 -38.27
C ALA A 97 -1.12 -29.86 -38.75
N ALA A 98 -1.96 -30.91 -38.63
CA ALA A 98 -1.59 -32.29 -38.95
C ALA A 98 -2.10 -32.81 -40.32
N SER A 99 -2.83 -32.03 -41.11
CA SER A 99 -3.44 -32.49 -42.38
C SER A 99 -2.96 -31.78 -43.66
N ALA A 100 -1.83 -31.07 -43.62
CA ALA A 100 -1.23 -30.47 -44.82
C ALA A 100 0.16 -31.07 -45.10
N GLY A 101 0.22 -32.29 -45.64
CA GLY A 101 1.48 -32.89 -46.06
C GLY A 101 1.35 -34.31 -46.62
N HIS A 102 1.04 -34.37 -47.93
CA HIS A 102 1.26 -35.44 -48.92
C HIS A 102 0.73 -36.86 -48.63
#